data_AF-A0A264VP22-F1
#
_entry.id   AF-A0A264VP22-F1
#
_cell.length_a   1.000
_cell.length_b   1.000
_cell.length_c   1.000
_cell.angle_alpha   90.00
_cell.angle_beta   90.00
_cell.angle_gamma   90.00
#
_symmetry.space_group_name_H-M   'P 1'
#
loop_
_entity.id
_entity.type
_entity.pdbx_description
1 polymer ?
#
loop_
_entity_poly.entity_id
_entity_poly.type
_entity_poly.pdbx_seq_one_letter_code
_entity_poly.pdbx_strand_id
1 'polypeptide(L)'
;MIKSKEKNLISLKFEIGNFIRHSRIKNGLTGARLGELLGVSQQQISRYENGETELSLKKFIFILIELDVPFSDFISYTSLSFLKK
;
A
#
# COMPACT_ATOMS: atom_id res chain seq x y z
N MET A 1 26.68 -4.46 6.59
CA MET A 1 26.05 -3.15 6.29
C MET A 1 24.99 -3.21 5.18
N ILE A 2 25.05 -4.15 4.23
CA ILE A 2 24.06 -4.29 3.13
C ILE A 2 22.69 -4.82 3.61
N LYS A 3 22.68 -5.77 4.57
CA LYS A 3 21.45 -6.39 5.10
C LYS A 3 20.45 -5.42 5.76
N SER A 4 20.90 -4.28 6.30
CA SER A 4 20.00 -3.32 6.96
C SER A 4 19.20 -2.48 5.96
N LYS A 5 19.80 -2.11 4.82
CA LYS A 5 19.09 -1.41 3.74
C LYS A 5 18.03 -2.30 3.10
N GLU A 6 18.35 -3.57 2.82
CA GLU A 6 17.38 -4.55 2.30
C GLU A 6 16.22 -4.77 3.27
N LYS A 7 16.51 -4.90 4.57
CA LYS A 7 15.47 -5.01 5.60
C LYS A 7 14.53 -3.80 5.63
N ASN A 8 15.06 -2.59 5.46
CA ASN A 8 14.26 -1.37 5.39
C ASN A 8 13.38 -1.31 4.14
N LEU A 9 13.91 -1.73 2.98
CA LEU A 9 13.16 -1.81 1.73
C LEU A 9 12.02 -2.83 1.81
N ILE A 10 12.29 -4.00 2.39
CA ILE A 10 11.27 -5.02 2.66
C ILE A 10 10.19 -4.44 3.57
N SER A 11 10.57 -3.75 4.66
CA SER A 11 9.63 -3.12 5.59
C SER A 11 8.73 -2.09 4.89
N LEU A 12 9.27 -1.26 3.99
CA LEU A 12 8.50 -0.23 3.30
C LEU A 12 7.43 -0.82 2.35
N LYS A 13 7.74 -1.90 1.63
CA LYS A 13 6.77 -2.57 0.75
C LYS A 13 5.55 -3.07 1.52
N PHE A 14 5.77 -3.67 2.69
CA PHE A 14 4.70 -4.13 3.55
C PHE A 14 3.88 -2.97 4.12
N GLU A 15 4.52 -1.86 4.50
CA GLU A 15 3.80 -0.68 4.99
C GLU A 15 2.90 -0.05 3.92
N ILE A 16 3.38 0.04 2.67
CA ILE A 16 2.57 0.48 1.53
C ILE A 16 1.37 -0.44 1.33
N GLY A 17 1.60 -1.75 1.28
CA GLY A 17 0.53 -2.74 1.11
C GLY A 17 -0.52 -2.69 2.22
N ASN A 18 -0.07 -2.64 3.47
CA ASN A 18 -0.94 -2.49 4.64
C ASN A 18 -1.75 -1.19 4.57
N PHE A 19 -1.13 -0.07 4.21
CA PHE A 19 -1.83 1.20 4.10
C PHE A 19 -2.92 1.16 3.02
N ILE A 20 -2.63 0.58 1.86
CA ILE A 20 -3.62 0.37 0.79
C ILE A 20 -4.79 -0.46 1.30
N ARG A 21 -4.50 -1.58 1.98
CA ARG A 21 -5.53 -2.47 2.55
C ARG A 21 -6.43 -1.75 3.55
N HIS A 22 -5.84 -1.03 4.50
CA HIS A 22 -6.59 -0.28 5.51
C HIS A 22 -7.47 0.79 4.87
N SER A 23 -6.92 1.54 3.92
CA SER A 23 -7.65 2.58 3.19
C SER A 23 -8.82 2.00 2.38
N ARG A 24 -8.58 0.89 1.67
CA ARG A 24 -9.62 0.17 0.93
C ARG A 24 -10.77 -0.26 1.85
N ILE A 25 -10.46 -0.89 2.99
CA ILE A 25 -11.47 -1.35 3.95
C ILE A 25 -12.25 -0.17 4.54
N LYS A 26 -11.57 0.94 4.86
CA LYS A 26 -12.20 2.17 5.37
C LYS A 26 -13.21 2.75 4.37
N ASN A 27 -12.96 2.60 3.08
CA ASN A 27 -13.88 2.99 2.01
C ASN A 27 -14.96 1.95 1.71
N GLY A 28 -15.04 0.85 2.47
CA GLY A 28 -16.05 -0.20 2.26
C GLY A 28 -15.85 -1.02 0.99
N LEU A 29 -14.66 -0.97 0.37
CA LEU A 29 -14.40 -1.64 -0.90
C LEU A 29 -13.89 -3.07 -0.68
N THR A 30 -14.39 -4.02 -1.47
CA THR A 30 -13.78 -5.36 -1.57
C THR A 30 -12.52 -5.31 -2.42
N GLY A 31 -11.63 -6.29 -2.28
CA GLY A 31 -10.44 -6.39 -3.13
C GLY A 31 -10.79 -6.54 -4.62
N ALA A 32 -11.91 -7.21 -4.94
CA ALA A 32 -12.40 -7.31 -6.31
C ALA A 32 -12.84 -5.96 -6.86
N ARG A 33 -13.58 -5.18 -6.05
CA ARG A 33 -14.04 -3.85 -6.47
C ARG A 33 -12.89 -2.88 -6.70
N LEU A 34 -11.87 -2.88 -5.84
CA LEU A 34 -10.67 -2.08 -6.07
C LEU A 34 -9.91 -2.56 -7.34
N GLY A 35 -9.88 -3.87 -7.59
CA GLY A 35 -9.32 -4.44 -8.81
C GLY A 35 -10.01 -3.91 -10.07
N GLU A 36 -11.34 -3.88 -10.08
CA GLU A 36 -12.13 -3.32 -11.18
C GLU A 36 -11.80 -1.84 -11.44
N LEU A 37 -11.76 -1.01 -10.40
CA LEU A 37 -11.41 0.43 -10.50
C LEU A 37 -10.02 0.63 -11.10
N LEU A 38 -9.07 -0.23 -10.73
CA LEU A 38 -7.68 -0.15 -11.18
C LEU A 38 -7.41 -0.90 -12.49
N GLY A 39 -8.39 -1.61 -13.05
CA GLY A 39 -8.22 -2.45 -14.23
C GLY A 39 -7.28 -3.66 -14.01
N VAL A 40 -7.26 -4.23 -12.80
CA VAL A 40 -6.44 -5.40 -12.44
C VAL A 40 -7.25 -6.48 -11.73
N SER A 41 -6.71 -7.70 -11.63
CA SER A 41 -7.40 -8.78 -10.92
C SER A 41 -7.41 -8.59 -9.40
N GLN A 42 -8.39 -9.20 -8.71
CA GLN A 42 -8.42 -9.22 -7.24
C GLN A 42 -7.14 -9.84 -6.64
N GLN A 43 -6.58 -10.85 -7.29
CA GLN A 43 -5.31 -11.47 -6.88
C GLN A 43 -4.15 -10.48 -6.97
N GLN A 44 -4.13 -9.61 -7.99
CA GLN A 44 -3.14 -8.55 -8.10
C GLN A 44 -3.29 -7.52 -6.97
N ILE A 45 -4.52 -7.20 -6.56
CA ILE A 45 -4.76 -6.37 -5.37
C ILE A 45 -4.23 -7.04 -4.11
N SER A 46 -4.48 -8.33 -3.92
CA SER A 46 -3.94 -9.08 -2.78
C SER A 46 -2.41 -9.02 -2.75
N ARG A 47 -1.75 -9.18 -3.89
CA ARG A 47 -0.29 -9.07 -4.01
C ARG A 47 0.23 -7.68 -3.64
N TYR A 48 -0.48 -6.62 -4.02
CA TYR A 48 -0.14 -5.26 -3.61
C TYR A 48 -0.29 -5.08 -2.10
N GLU A 49 -1.40 -5.52 -1.53
CA GLU A 49 -1.68 -5.40 -0.10
C GLU A 49 -0.71 -6.20 0.78
N ASN A 50 -0.23 -7.34 0.28
CA ASN A 50 0.71 -8.19 0.98
C ASN A 50 2.18 -7.84 0.69
N GLY A 51 2.48 -6.81 -0.12
CA GLY A 51 3.84 -6.44 -0.48
C GLY A 51 4.60 -7.48 -1.33
N GLU A 52 3.88 -8.45 -1.92
CA GLU A 52 4.43 -9.53 -2.75
C GLU A 52 4.88 -9.04 -4.13
N THR A 53 4.31 -7.91 -4.60
CA THR A 53 4.68 -7.27 -5.87
C THR A 53 5.19 -5.86 -5.59
N GLU A 54 6.30 -5.49 -6.23
CA GLU A 54 6.77 -4.11 -6.22
C GLU A 54 5.76 -3.17 -6.89
N LEU A 55 5.39 -2.12 -6.16
CA LEU A 55 4.61 -1.01 -6.66
C LEU A 55 5.53 0.14 -7.02
N SER A 56 5.42 0.62 -8.26
CA SER A 56 6.04 1.90 -8.62
C SER A 56 5.32 3.04 -7.92
N LEU A 57 6.02 4.15 -7.67
CA LEU A 57 5.42 5.35 -7.08
C LEU A 57 4.20 5.81 -7.88
N LYS A 58 4.26 5.80 -9.22
CA LYS A 58 3.14 6.16 -10.08
C LYS A 58 1.89 5.30 -9.83
N LYS A 59 2.06 3.97 -9.73
CA LYS A 59 0.95 3.06 -9.43
C LYS A 59 0.41 3.30 -8.02
N PHE A 60 1.29 3.53 -7.05
CA PHE A 60 0.87 3.82 -5.69
C PHE A 60 0.02 5.11 -5.63
N ILE A 61 0.48 6.20 -6.23
CA ILE A 61 -0.27 7.46 -6.30
C ILE A 61 -1.63 7.26 -7.01
N PHE A 62 -1.66 6.47 -8.09
CA PHE A 62 -2.93 6.15 -8.76
C PHE A 62 -3.91 5.41 -7.85
N ILE A 63 -3.43 4.42 -7.08
CA ILE A 63 -4.25 3.72 -6.07
C ILE A 63 -4.79 4.69 -5.01
N LEU A 64 -3.97 5.63 -4.55
CA LEU A 64 -4.39 6.63 -3.57
C LEU A 64 -5.49 7.54 -4.10
N ILE A 65 -5.40 7.95 -5.37
CA ILE A 65 -6.42 8.76 -6.04
C ILE A 65 -7.74 7.98 -6.14
N GLU A 66 -7.72 6.72 -6.56
CA GLU A 66 -8.93 5.87 -6.64
C GLU A 66 -9.55 5.59 -5.27
N LEU A 67 -8.75 5.65 -4.21
CA LEU A 67 -9.20 5.52 -2.83
C LEU A 67 -9.57 6.87 -2.19
N ASP A 68 -9.45 8.00 -2.89
CA ASP A 68 -9.66 9.34 -2.33
C ASP A 68 -8.87 9.57 -1.03
N VAL A 69 -7.59 9.15 -1.04
CA VAL A 69 -6.69 9.24 0.11
C VAL A 69 -5.52 10.14 -0.24
N PRO A 70 -5.25 11.21 0.53
CA PRO A 70 -4.10 12.06 0.26
C PRO A 70 -2.80 11.33 0.63
N PHE A 71 -1.73 11.58 -0.14
CA PHE A 71 -0.41 10.99 0.13
C PHE A 71 0.13 11.34 1.52
N SER A 72 -0.28 12.49 2.09
CA SER A 72 0.06 12.87 3.47
C SER A 72 -0.38 11.83 4.50
N ASP A 73 -1.51 11.16 4.29
CA ASP A 73 -2.03 10.17 5.24
C ASP A 73 -1.09 8.95 5.30
N PHE A 74 -0.48 8.58 4.18
CA PHE A 74 0.55 7.54 4.15
C PHE A 74 1.80 7.96 4.92
N ILE A 75 2.24 9.22 4.78
CA ILE A 75 3.40 9.75 5.51
C ILE A 75 3.12 9.75 7.02
N SER A 76 1.93 10.15 7.45
CA SER A 76 1.52 10.10 8.84
C SER A 76 1.42 8.67 9.36
N TYR A 77 0.80 7.76 8.60
CA TYR A 77 0.68 6.35 8.94
C TYR A 77 2.05 5.68 9.16
N THR A 78 2.97 5.90 8.23
CA THR A 78 4.34 5.35 8.33
C THR A 78 5.12 5.98 9.48
N SER A 79 5.04 7.30 9.65
CA SER A 79 5.72 7.99 10.76
C SER A 79 5.25 7.47 12.12
N LEU A 80 3.96 7.21 12.28
CA LEU A 80 3.39 6.59 13.49
C LEU A 80 3.85 5.14 13.68
N SER A 81 4.03 4.37 12.60
CA SER A 81 4.52 2.99 12.70
C SER A 81 6.00 2.93 13.13
N PHE A 82 6.81 3.91 12.73
CA PHE A 82 8.19 4.06 13.19
C PHE A 82 8.31 4.47 14.66
N LEU A 83 7.37 5.26 15.18
CA LEU A 83 7.35 5.70 16.59
C LEU A 83 6.87 4.63 17.58
N LYS A 84 6.25 3.56 17.09
CA LYS A 84 5.75 2.44 17.91
C LYS A 84 6.75 1.27 18.04
N LYS A 85 7.93 1.37 17.45
CA LYS A 85 9.05 0.43 17.62
C LYS A 85 10.07 1.01 18.58
#